data_AF-A0A5Z9VL17-F1
#
_entry.id   AF-A0A5Z9VL17-F1
#
_cell.length_a   1.000
_cell.length_b   1.000
_cell.length_c   1.000
_cell.angle_alpha   90.00
_cell.angle_beta   90.00
_cell.angle_gamma   90.00
#
_symmetry.space_group_name_H-M   'P 1'
#
loop_
_entity.id
_entity.type
_entity.pdbx_description
1 polymer ?
#
loop_
_entity_poly.entity_id
_entity_poly.type
_entity_poly.pdbx_seq_one_letter_code
_entity_poly.pdbx_strand_id
1 'polypeptide(L)'
;MTQEWFSAKELQGVAGLPSSASSISRKATNEGWKKRQIKGVKGVAYEYHISSLPDATQAELGGAQLLDNDKSAYKLASVLMALVAELEPEEIQRALKLLSKGGLSALMPSIFDQTQIQSLHGVSRECIQLAQMLETLPAEERKEILSEHGIHEQEGLVAPSQEPQDVTKAV
;
A
#
# COMPACT_ATOMS: atom_id res chain seq x y z
N MET A 1 26.76 -8.99 6.78
CA MET A 1 27.40 -8.11 5.77
C MET A 1 26.99 -8.62 4.41
N THR A 2 26.35 -7.78 3.60
CA THR A 2 25.84 -8.12 2.26
C THR A 2 26.92 -7.86 1.22
N GLN A 3 27.16 -8.80 0.30
CA GLN A 3 28.11 -8.62 -0.80
C GLN A 3 27.48 -7.76 -1.89
N GLU A 4 28.03 -6.57 -2.12
CA GLU A 4 27.51 -5.59 -3.09
C GLU A 4 28.28 -5.59 -4.43
N TRP A 5 29.41 -6.28 -4.46
CA TRP A 5 30.35 -6.28 -5.56
C TRP A 5 30.57 -7.70 -6.07
N PHE A 6 30.36 -7.87 -7.38
CA PHE A 6 30.37 -9.17 -8.06
C PHE A 6 31.37 -9.15 -9.21
N SER A 7 32.20 -10.17 -9.28
CA SER A 7 33.12 -10.40 -10.40
C SER A 7 32.36 -10.93 -11.63
N ALA A 8 32.93 -10.73 -12.82
CA ALA A 8 32.38 -11.31 -14.05
C ALA A 8 32.26 -12.85 -14.01
N LYS A 9 33.00 -13.52 -13.12
CA LYS A 9 32.95 -14.97 -12.94
C LYS A 9 31.75 -15.39 -12.07
N GLU A 10 31.45 -14.64 -11.02
CA GLU A 10 30.26 -14.86 -10.17
C GLU A 10 28.95 -14.56 -10.91
N LEU A 11 29.01 -13.67 -11.90
CA LEU A 11 27.85 -13.26 -12.72
C LEU A 11 27.52 -14.22 -13.86
N GLN A 12 28.30 -15.30 -14.07
CA GLN A 12 28.04 -16.25 -15.15
C GLN A 12 26.78 -17.08 -14.85
N GLY A 13 25.90 -17.19 -15.83
CA GLY A 13 24.70 -18.02 -15.72
C GLY A 13 23.55 -17.39 -14.91
N VAL A 14 23.73 -16.18 -14.40
CA VAL A 14 22.66 -15.38 -13.78
C VAL A 14 21.71 -14.87 -14.88
N ALA A 15 20.40 -14.87 -14.61
CA ALA A 15 19.37 -14.44 -15.52
C ALA A 15 19.65 -13.01 -16.04
N GLY A 16 19.46 -12.84 -17.35
CA GLY A 16 19.73 -11.58 -18.05
C GLY A 16 21.21 -11.34 -18.40
N LEU A 17 22.13 -12.24 -18.02
CA LEU A 17 23.55 -12.15 -18.36
C LEU A 17 24.02 -13.25 -19.32
N PRO A 18 25.02 -12.95 -20.17
CA PRO A 18 25.71 -13.96 -20.97
C PRO A 18 26.39 -15.03 -20.10
N SER A 19 26.57 -16.23 -20.65
CA SER A 19 27.20 -17.35 -19.96
C SER A 19 28.72 -17.21 -19.77
N SER A 20 29.38 -16.29 -20.47
CA SER A 20 30.84 -16.09 -20.39
C SER A 20 31.22 -14.76 -19.72
N ALA A 21 32.24 -14.79 -18.86
CA ALA A 21 32.81 -13.60 -18.20
C ALA A 21 33.30 -12.53 -19.19
N SER A 22 33.79 -12.93 -20.36
CA SER A 22 34.25 -11.99 -21.38
C SER A 22 33.08 -11.18 -21.97
N SER A 23 31.98 -11.86 -22.29
CA SER A 23 30.75 -11.21 -22.76
C SER A 23 30.09 -10.34 -21.69
N ILE A 24 30.16 -10.74 -20.41
CA ILE A 24 29.70 -9.90 -19.29
C ILE A 24 30.54 -8.63 -19.19
N SER A 25 31.87 -8.74 -19.27
CA SER A 25 32.75 -7.56 -19.22
C SER A 25 32.54 -6.60 -20.40
N ARG A 26 32.26 -7.14 -21.58
CA ARG A 26 31.87 -6.35 -22.75
C ARG A 26 30.53 -5.65 -22.54
N LYS A 27 29.52 -6.36 -22.03
CA LYS A 27 28.21 -5.79 -21.68
C LYS A 27 28.35 -4.67 -20.64
N ALA A 28 29.12 -4.91 -19.58
CA ALA A 28 29.41 -3.94 -18.53
C ALA A 28 30.09 -2.67 -19.06
N THR A 29 30.93 -2.80 -20.08
CA THR A 29 31.57 -1.64 -20.73
C THR A 29 30.57 -0.89 -21.60
N ASN A 30 29.73 -1.60 -22.36
CA ASN A 30 28.71 -1.00 -23.23
C ASN A 30 27.62 -0.26 -22.42
N GLU A 31 27.23 -0.81 -21.28
CA GLU A 31 26.17 -0.29 -20.42
C GLU A 31 26.71 0.62 -19.30
N GLY A 32 28.03 0.84 -19.23
CA GLY A 32 28.63 1.77 -18.27
C GLY A 32 28.48 1.35 -16.80
N TRP A 33 28.57 0.06 -16.50
CA TRP A 33 28.39 -0.45 -15.14
C TRP A 33 29.42 0.13 -14.16
N LYS A 34 29.00 0.32 -12.91
CA LYS A 34 29.85 0.81 -11.83
C LYS A 34 30.84 -0.29 -11.47
N LYS A 35 32.11 -0.07 -11.82
CA LYS A 35 33.19 -1.06 -11.66
C LYS A 35 34.28 -0.58 -10.71
N ARG A 36 34.88 -1.51 -9.97
CA ARG A 36 36.09 -1.29 -9.17
C ARG A 36 37.15 -2.32 -9.54
N GLN A 37 38.42 -1.92 -9.51
CA GLN A 37 39.53 -2.84 -9.79
C GLN A 37 39.84 -3.68 -8.54
N ILE A 38 40.00 -4.98 -8.73
CA ILE A 38 40.42 -5.90 -7.67
C ILE A 38 41.91 -5.69 -7.41
N LYS A 39 42.27 -5.44 -6.15
CA LYS A 39 43.68 -5.34 -5.71
C LYS A 39 44.20 -6.72 -5.32
N GLY A 40 45.45 -7.03 -5.66
CA GLY A 40 46.14 -8.24 -5.19
C GLY A 40 45.98 -9.49 -6.06
N VAL A 41 45.38 -9.38 -7.25
CA VAL A 41 45.28 -10.47 -8.23
C VAL A 41 46.27 -10.30 -9.38
N LYS A 42 46.75 -11.42 -9.95
CA LYS A 42 47.60 -11.40 -11.15
C LYS A 42 46.77 -10.96 -12.36
N GLY A 43 47.02 -9.76 -12.85
CA GLY A 43 46.32 -9.16 -14.00
C GLY A 43 45.32 -8.08 -13.61
N VAL A 44 44.72 -7.43 -14.61
CA VAL A 44 43.66 -6.43 -14.42
C VAL A 44 42.33 -7.14 -14.35
N ALA A 45 41.68 -7.13 -13.18
CA ALA A 45 40.35 -7.69 -12.97
C ALA A 45 39.43 -6.65 -12.31
N TYR A 46 38.14 -6.71 -12.64
CA TYR A 46 37.13 -5.78 -12.15
C TYR A 46 35.97 -6.53 -11.48
N GLU A 47 35.41 -5.89 -10.47
CA GLU A 47 34.11 -6.21 -9.88
C GLU A 47 33.10 -5.14 -10.24
N TYR A 48 31.84 -5.51 -10.31
CA TYR A 48 30.71 -4.66 -10.68
C TYR A 48 29.74 -4.54 -9.50
N HIS A 49 29.22 -3.35 -9.29
CA HIS A 49 28.28 -3.07 -8.22
C HIS A 49 26.87 -3.53 -8.61
N ILE A 50 26.16 -4.18 -7.67
CA ILE A 50 24.81 -4.72 -7.90
C ILE A 50 23.83 -3.69 -8.47
N SER A 51 23.89 -2.44 -8.01
CA SER A 51 23.01 -1.35 -8.46
C SER A 51 23.16 -0.96 -9.94
N SER A 52 24.19 -1.47 -10.62
CA SER A 52 24.46 -1.20 -12.03
C SER A 52 24.26 -2.41 -12.93
N LEU A 53 23.80 -3.54 -12.36
CA LEU A 53 23.48 -4.75 -13.11
C LEU A 53 22.06 -4.67 -13.69
N PRO A 54 21.69 -5.50 -14.68
CA PRO A 54 20.32 -5.55 -15.19
C PRO A 54 19.30 -5.95 -14.11
N ASP A 55 18.06 -5.48 -14.20
CA ASP A 55 17.02 -5.72 -13.19
C ASP A 55 16.76 -7.21 -12.94
N ALA A 56 16.76 -8.03 -13.99
CA ALA A 56 16.63 -9.49 -13.86
C ALA A 56 17.77 -10.10 -13.03
N THR A 57 18.99 -9.59 -13.22
CA THR A 57 20.20 -10.00 -12.49
C THR A 57 20.17 -9.49 -11.06
N GLN A 58 19.69 -8.26 -10.83
CA GLN A 58 19.49 -7.70 -9.49
C GLN A 58 18.43 -8.46 -8.71
N ALA A 59 17.35 -8.92 -9.36
CA ALA A 59 16.31 -9.70 -8.71
C ALA A 59 16.81 -11.07 -8.25
N GLU A 60 17.70 -11.70 -9.02
CA GLU A 60 18.27 -13.00 -8.69
C GLU A 60 19.38 -12.91 -7.64
N LEU A 61 20.33 -11.97 -7.81
CA LEU A 61 21.41 -11.74 -6.84
C LEU A 61 20.91 -11.07 -5.56
N GLY A 62 19.91 -10.21 -5.71
CA GLY A 62 19.28 -9.41 -4.67
C GLY A 62 17.93 -9.96 -4.24
N GLY A 63 17.65 -11.25 -4.45
CA GLY A 63 16.52 -11.94 -3.83
C GLY A 63 16.52 -11.86 -2.28
N ALA A 64 17.61 -11.36 -1.69
CA ALA A 64 17.74 -11.00 -0.28
C ALA A 64 17.93 -9.48 -0.01
N GLN A 65 17.92 -8.61 -1.03
CA GLN A 65 18.06 -7.14 -0.93
C GLN A 65 16.74 -6.38 -1.09
N LEU A 66 15.61 -7.04 -0.84
CA LEU A 66 14.30 -6.37 -0.68
C LEU A 66 14.25 -5.34 0.47
N LEU A 67 15.37 -5.07 1.16
CA LEU A 67 15.44 -4.27 2.37
C LEU A 67 16.44 -3.12 2.23
N ASP A 68 16.19 -2.22 1.28
CA ASP A 68 16.45 -0.79 1.53
C ASP A 68 15.49 -0.41 2.68
N ASN A 69 15.99 -0.42 3.92
CA ASN A 69 15.17 -0.33 5.13
C ASN A 69 14.36 0.98 5.21
N ASP A 70 14.82 2.06 4.56
CA ASP A 70 14.10 3.34 4.47
C ASP A 70 13.02 3.40 3.38
N LYS A 71 13.04 2.48 2.39
CA LYS A 71 12.02 2.39 1.32
C LYS A 71 11.11 1.17 1.43
N SER A 72 11.38 0.29 2.41
CA SER A 72 10.65 -0.95 2.67
C SER A 72 9.16 -0.70 2.97
N ALA A 73 8.84 0.35 3.73
CA ALA A 73 7.44 0.72 4.02
C ALA A 73 6.67 1.13 2.75
N TYR A 74 7.29 1.94 1.88
CA TYR A 74 6.70 2.35 0.60
C TYR A 74 6.58 1.18 -0.38
N LYS A 75 7.52 0.22 -0.34
CA LYS A 75 7.47 -0.98 -1.16
C LYS A 75 6.36 -1.92 -0.72
N LEU A 76 6.26 -2.20 0.57
CA LEU A 76 5.16 -3.00 1.12
C LEU A 76 3.81 -2.34 0.85
N ALA A 77 3.71 -1.02 1.05
CA ALA A 77 2.52 -0.25 0.72
C ALA A 77 2.17 -0.37 -0.77
N SER A 78 3.14 -0.24 -1.67
CA SER A 78 2.91 -0.37 -3.11
C SER A 78 2.45 -1.77 -3.53
N VAL A 79 2.99 -2.83 -2.89
CA VAL A 79 2.59 -4.22 -3.15
C VAL A 79 1.17 -4.47 -2.64
N LEU A 80 0.84 -3.99 -1.44
CA LEU A 80 -0.52 -4.11 -0.89
C LEU A 80 -1.54 -3.34 -1.73
N MET A 81 -1.19 -2.13 -2.17
CA MET A 81 -2.03 -1.32 -3.05
C MET A 81 -2.27 -2.00 -4.40
N ALA A 82 -1.23 -2.60 -5.01
CA ALA A 82 -1.37 -3.34 -6.25
C ALA A 82 -2.22 -4.60 -6.10
N LEU A 83 -2.09 -5.32 -4.98
CA LEU A 83 -2.93 -6.47 -4.68
C LEU A 83 -4.39 -6.04 -4.52
N VAL A 84 -4.68 -5.00 -3.74
CA VAL A 84 -6.05 -4.48 -3.56
C VAL A 84 -6.67 -4.02 -4.87
N ALA A 85 -5.89 -3.49 -5.81
CA ALA A 85 -6.39 -3.07 -7.13
C ALA A 85 -6.84 -4.24 -8.03
N GLU A 86 -6.35 -5.46 -7.78
CA GLU A 86 -6.71 -6.67 -8.53
C GLU A 86 -7.89 -7.42 -7.89
N LEU A 87 -8.36 -7.00 -6.71
CA LEU A 87 -9.45 -7.65 -5.99
C LEU A 87 -10.79 -7.03 -6.34
N GLU A 88 -11.83 -7.87 -6.42
CA GLU A 88 -13.21 -7.41 -6.53
C GLU A 88 -13.70 -6.79 -5.20
N PRO A 89 -14.70 -5.89 -5.22
CA PRO A 89 -15.17 -5.19 -4.03
C PRO A 89 -15.54 -6.11 -2.85
N GLU A 90 -16.11 -7.29 -3.14
CA GLU A 90 -16.46 -8.28 -2.12
C GLU A 90 -15.25 -9.00 -1.52
N GLU A 91 -14.17 -9.14 -2.29
CA GLU A 91 -12.92 -9.75 -1.84
C GLU A 91 -12.15 -8.78 -0.93
N ILE A 92 -12.14 -7.49 -1.30
CA ILE A 92 -11.59 -6.42 -0.46
C ILE A 92 -12.34 -6.38 0.88
N GLN A 93 -13.67 -6.44 0.87
CA GLN A 93 -14.47 -6.44 2.11
C GLN A 93 -14.16 -7.64 3.01
N ARG A 94 -14.00 -8.84 2.44
CA ARG A 94 -13.60 -10.04 3.20
C ARG A 94 -12.20 -9.91 3.78
N ALA A 95 -11.25 -9.40 3.00
CA ALA A 95 -9.88 -9.16 3.44
C ALA A 95 -9.82 -8.13 4.58
N LEU A 96 -10.55 -7.01 4.45
CA LEU A 96 -10.66 -5.99 5.49
C LEU A 96 -11.32 -6.51 6.76
N LYS A 97 -12.34 -7.38 6.64
CA LYS A 97 -12.99 -8.01 7.80
C LYS A 97 -12.03 -8.95 8.55
N LEU A 98 -11.18 -9.68 7.83
CA LEU A 98 -10.14 -10.52 8.42
C LEU A 98 -9.06 -9.66 9.10
N LEU A 99 -8.64 -8.59 8.44
CA LEU A 99 -7.66 -7.65 8.97
C LEU A 99 -8.17 -6.94 10.24
N SER A 100 -9.43 -6.51 10.27
CA SER A 100 -10.04 -5.82 11.41
C SER A 100 -10.31 -6.72 12.61
N LYS A 101 -10.61 -8.01 12.40
CA LYS A 101 -10.92 -8.96 13.49
C LYS A 101 -9.70 -9.31 14.36
N GLY A 102 -8.47 -9.18 13.84
CA GLY A 102 -7.26 -9.54 14.58
C GLY A 102 -5.99 -8.77 14.27
N GLY A 103 -5.85 -8.22 13.06
CA GLY A 103 -4.67 -7.45 12.67
C GLY A 103 -4.69 -6.04 13.23
N LEU A 104 -5.75 -5.28 12.96
CA LEU A 104 -5.83 -3.87 13.35
C LEU A 104 -5.89 -3.70 14.88
N SER A 105 -6.60 -4.58 15.59
CA SER A 105 -6.67 -4.54 17.06
C SER A 105 -5.31 -4.79 17.74
N ALA A 106 -4.45 -5.62 17.14
CA ALA A 106 -3.10 -5.88 17.62
C ALA A 106 -2.10 -4.77 17.24
N LEU A 107 -2.29 -4.14 16.08
CA LEU A 107 -1.42 -3.07 15.58
C LEU A 107 -1.78 -1.69 16.15
N MET A 108 -3.05 -1.47 16.52
CA MET A 108 -3.55 -0.19 17.04
C MET A 108 -2.73 0.37 18.21
N PRO A 109 -2.39 -0.40 19.27
CA PRO A 109 -1.60 0.12 20.38
C PRO A 109 -0.13 0.39 20.04
N SER A 110 0.38 -0.21 18.96
CA SER A 110 1.82 -0.16 18.60
C SER A 110 2.14 0.87 17.51
N ILE A 111 1.17 1.19 16.65
CA ILE A 111 1.36 2.10 15.51
C ILE A 111 0.74 3.46 15.76
N PHE A 112 -0.36 3.51 16.50
CA PHE A 112 -1.08 4.75 16.74
C PHE A 112 -1.11 5.02 18.24
N ASP A 113 -0.45 6.09 18.67
CA ASP A 113 -0.77 6.67 19.98
C ASP A 113 -2.29 6.90 20.02
N GLN A 114 -2.93 6.60 21.15
CA GLN A 114 -4.39 6.66 21.33
C GLN A 114 -5.01 7.99 20.85
N THR A 115 -4.21 9.06 20.79
CA THR A 115 -4.50 10.39 20.26
C THR A 115 -4.56 10.45 18.73
N GLN A 116 -3.70 9.75 17.99
CA GLN A 116 -3.71 9.74 16.51
C GLN A 116 -4.86 8.88 15.96
N ILE A 117 -5.28 7.83 16.66
CA ILE A 117 -6.45 7.02 16.32
C ILE A 117 -7.72 7.88 16.21
N GLN A 118 -7.87 8.87 17.09
CA GLN A 118 -9.02 9.78 17.14
C GLN A 118 -9.03 10.77 15.97
N SER A 119 -7.91 10.93 15.26
CA SER A 119 -7.78 11.79 14.08
C SER A 119 -7.87 11.05 12.74
N LEU A 120 -7.66 9.72 12.75
CA LEU A 120 -7.63 8.88 11.54
C LEU A 120 -9.03 8.53 11.01
N HIS A 121 -9.99 8.35 11.91
CA HIS A 121 -11.38 8.53 11.54
C HIS A 121 -11.63 10.03 11.61
N GLY A 122 -12.06 10.69 10.53
CA GLY A 122 -12.35 12.13 10.48
C GLY A 122 -13.49 12.60 11.42
N VAL A 123 -13.75 11.84 12.48
CA VAL A 123 -14.70 12.04 13.55
C VAL A 123 -13.86 12.07 14.83
N SER A 124 -13.66 13.26 15.39
CA SER A 124 -12.88 13.41 16.62
C SER A 124 -13.58 12.70 17.78
N ARG A 125 -12.82 12.35 18.83
CA ARG A 125 -13.40 11.71 20.02
C ARG A 125 -14.52 12.53 20.64
N GLU A 126 -14.41 13.85 20.58
CA GLU A 126 -15.43 14.78 21.02
C GLU A 126 -16.72 14.63 20.21
N CYS A 127 -16.63 14.47 18.88
CA CYS A 127 -17.80 14.21 18.04
C CYS A 127 -18.48 12.88 18.39
N ILE A 128 -17.70 11.83 18.66
CA ILE A 128 -18.23 10.52 19.07
C ILE A 128 -18.94 10.63 20.42
N GLN A 129 -18.31 11.31 21.38
CA GLN A 129 -18.88 11.49 22.72
C GLN A 129 -20.15 12.35 22.68
N LEU A 130 -20.18 13.40 21.85
CA LEU A 130 -21.37 14.22 21.63
C LEU A 130 -22.50 13.43 20.98
N ALA A 131 -22.20 12.59 19.98
CA ALA A 131 -23.20 11.72 19.36
C ALA A 131 -23.78 10.72 20.39
N GLN A 132 -22.94 10.10 21.22
CA GLN A 132 -23.37 9.22 22.30
C GLN A 132 -24.24 9.95 23.34
N MET A 133 -23.87 11.18 23.72
CA MET A 133 -24.67 11.99 24.64
C MET A 133 -26.03 12.36 24.02
N LEU A 134 -26.08 12.73 22.75
CA LEU A 134 -27.32 13.00 22.02
C LEU A 134 -28.23 11.76 21.95
N GLU A 135 -27.66 10.57 21.77
CA GLU A 135 -28.43 9.31 21.77
C GLU A 135 -29.00 8.95 23.15
N THR A 136 -28.35 9.38 24.24
CA THR A 136 -28.85 9.16 25.61
C THR A 136 -30.00 10.09 26.01
N LEU A 137 -30.28 11.13 25.23
CA LEU A 137 -31.39 12.05 25.48
C LEU A 137 -32.74 11.47 25.02
N PRO A 138 -33.85 11.85 25.68
CA PRO A 138 -35.20 11.55 25.20
C PRO A 138 -35.41 12.01 23.75
N ALA A 139 -36.22 11.27 22.99
CA ALA A 139 -36.40 11.52 21.56
C ALA A 139 -36.93 12.92 21.25
N GLU A 140 -37.80 13.46 22.10
CA GLU A 140 -38.35 14.82 21.97
C GLU A 140 -37.27 15.90 22.14
N GLU A 141 -36.43 15.78 23.17
CA GLU A 141 -35.33 16.72 23.44
C GLU A 141 -34.26 16.66 22.34
N ARG A 142 -33.94 15.45 21.87
CA ARG A 142 -33.01 15.26 20.76
C ARG A 142 -33.54 15.91 19.47
N LYS A 143 -34.84 15.76 19.18
CA LYS A 143 -35.48 16.32 17.99
C LYS A 143 -35.55 17.84 18.04
N GLU A 144 -35.82 18.41 19.21
CA GLU A 144 -35.78 19.85 19.45
C GLU A 144 -34.38 20.42 19.18
N ILE A 145 -33.34 19.86 19.80
CA ILE A 145 -31.95 20.30 19.62
C ILE A 145 -31.49 20.20 18.16
N LEU A 146 -31.82 19.10 17.48
CA LEU A 146 -31.47 18.92 16.06
C LEU A 146 -32.20 19.93 15.17
N SER A 147 -33.47 20.24 15.48
CA SER A 147 -34.25 21.23 14.74
C SER A 147 -33.73 22.65 14.90
N GLU A 148 -33.25 23.04 16.08
CA GLU A 148 -32.63 24.35 16.33
C GLU A 148 -31.37 24.57 15.49
N HIS A 149 -30.66 23.49 15.18
CA HIS A 149 -29.43 23.52 14.39
C HIS A 149 -29.65 23.19 12.90
N GLY A 150 -30.92 23.19 12.45
CA GLY A 150 -31.28 22.99 11.04
C GLY A 150 -31.13 21.54 10.53
N ILE A 151 -31.01 20.58 11.43
CA ILE A 151 -30.93 19.14 11.12
C ILE A 151 -32.33 18.56 11.32
N HIS A 152 -33.11 18.51 10.26
CA HIS A 152 -34.39 17.81 10.27
C HIS A 152 -34.15 16.33 10.06
N GLU A 153 -34.67 15.47 10.95
CA GLU A 153 -34.65 14.02 10.72
C GLU A 153 -35.23 13.72 9.34
N GLN A 154 -34.42 13.20 8.42
CA GLN A 154 -34.94 12.59 7.21
C GLN A 154 -35.65 11.31 7.65
N GLU A 155 -36.98 11.37 7.79
CA GLU A 155 -37.82 10.18 7.82
C GLU A 155 -37.42 9.32 6.62
N GLY A 156 -37.03 8.07 6.93
CA GLY A 156 -36.22 7.25 6.05
C GLY A 156 -36.81 7.07 4.65
N LEU A 157 -35.91 6.90 3.66
CA LEU A 157 -36.13 6.29 2.34
C LEU A 157 -37.60 6.05 1.99
N VAL A 158 -38.35 7.13 1.74
CA VAL A 158 -39.60 7.03 1.01
C VAL A 158 -39.16 6.81 -0.44
N ALA A 159 -39.19 5.55 -0.87
CA ALA A 159 -39.14 5.23 -2.29
C ALA A 159 -40.12 6.17 -3.02
N PRO A 160 -39.73 6.79 -4.15
CA PRO A 160 -40.59 7.77 -4.80
C PRO A 160 -41.92 7.10 -5.13
N SER A 161 -42.98 7.56 -4.46
CA SER A 161 -44.35 7.20 -4.79
C SER A 161 -44.58 7.64 -6.22
N GLN A 162 -44.72 6.68 -7.13
CA GLN A 162 -45.16 6.99 -8.48
C GLN A 162 -46.57 7.54 -8.40
N GLU A 163 -46.69 8.84 -8.62
CA GLU A 163 -47.95 9.53 -8.88
C GLU A 163 -48.66 8.81 -10.03
N PRO A 164 -49.92 8.37 -9.88
CA PRO A 164 -50.66 7.76 -10.97
C PRO A 164 -50.86 8.82 -12.06
N GLN A 165 -50.23 8.61 -13.22
CA GLN A 165 -50.46 9.41 -14.40
C GLN A 165 -51.95 9.38 -14.76
N ASP A 166 -52.58 10.55 -14.67
CA ASP A 166 -53.91 10.81 -15.20
C ASP A 166 -53.84 10.73 -16.73
N VAL A 167 -54.14 9.54 -17.26
CA VAL A 167 -54.34 9.35 -18.70
C VAL A 167 -55.68 9.96 -19.04
N THR A 168 -55.62 11.21 -19.47
CA THR A 168 -56.68 11.92 -20.18
C THR A 168 -57.19 11.02 -21.30
N LYS A 169 -58.43 10.54 -21.16
CA LYS A 169 -59.18 9.91 -22.24
C LYS A 169 -59.40 10.93 -23.35
N ALA A 170 -58.79 10.68 -24.50
CA ALA A 170 -59.26 11.17 -25.79
C ALA A 170 -59.42 9.96 -26.70
N VAL A 171 -60.65 9.47 -26.83
CA VAL A 171 -61.42 9.13 -28.06
C VAL A 171 -62.84 8.78 -27.60
#